data_AF-U5CXR0-F1
#
_entry.id   AF-U5CXR0-F1
#
_cell.length_a   1.000
_cell.length_b   1.000
_cell.length_c   1.000
_cell.angle_alpha   90.00
_cell.angle_beta   90.00
_cell.angle_gamma   90.00
#
_symmetry.space_group_name_H-M   'P 1'
#
loop_
_entity.id
_entity.type
_entity.pdbx_description
1 polymer ?
#
loop_
_entity_poly.entity_id
_entity_poly.type
_entity_poly.pdbx_seq_one_letter_code
_entity_poly.pdbx_strand_id
1 'polypeptide(L)'
;MFSIGEHILAIQGHPEYTMDILFNLVERLRNQNEIESDFVEDLKARLESAEPEREVWKKICKNFLNRRLTREPLKFIMVED
;
A
#
# COMPACT_ATOMS: atom_id res chain seq x y z
N MET A 1 6.74 0.21 7.75
CA MET A 1 7.82 -0.51 7.02
C MET A 1 9.06 -0.53 7.90
N PHE A 2 9.77 -1.64 7.98
CA PHE A 2 11.04 -1.75 8.72
C PHE A 2 12.06 -2.61 7.96
N SER A 3 13.34 -2.48 8.30
CA SER A 3 14.40 -3.33 7.77
C SER A 3 15.22 -3.96 8.89
N ILE A 4 15.69 -5.18 8.67
CA ILE A 4 16.67 -5.83 9.56
C ILE A 4 17.99 -5.92 8.79
N GLY A 5 18.95 -5.10 9.21
CA GLY A 5 20.20 -4.91 8.48
C GLY A 5 19.96 -4.44 7.05
N GLU A 6 20.80 -4.91 6.13
CA GLU A 6 20.73 -4.60 4.69
C GLU A 6 20.06 -5.73 3.88
N HIS A 7 19.46 -6.72 4.56
CA HIS A 7 19.09 -8.00 3.93
C HIS A 7 17.61 -8.34 4.04
N ILE A 8 16.88 -7.71 4.95
CA ILE A 8 15.45 -7.94 5.13
C ILE A 8 14.72 -6.60 5.12
N LEU A 9 13.71 -6.49 4.27
CA LEU A 9 12.76 -5.37 4.23
C LEU A 9 11.35 -5.94 4.43
N ALA A 10 10.63 -5.41 5.41
CA ALA A 10 9.26 -5.78 5.71
C ALA A 10 8.35 -4.56 5.56
N ILE A 11 7.26 -4.73 4.82
CA ILE A 11 6.27 -3.71 4.52
C ILE A 11 4.93 -4.26 4.99
N GLN A 12 4.23 -3.48 5.82
CA GLN A 12 2.87 -3.83 6.27
C GLN A 12 1.83 -3.50 5.19
N GLY A 13 2.05 -2.42 4.44
CA GLY A 13 1.25 -2.09 3.26
C GLY A 13 1.45 -3.10 2.13
N HIS A 14 0.60 -3.00 1.11
CA HIS A 14 0.59 -3.90 -0.04
C HIS A 14 1.15 -3.20 -1.30
N PRO A 15 2.49 -3.12 -1.48
CA PRO A 15 3.10 -2.53 -2.67
C PRO A 15 2.72 -3.24 -3.98
N GLU A 16 2.19 -4.46 -3.87
CA GLU A 16 1.65 -5.26 -4.96
C GLU A 16 0.22 -4.88 -5.38
N TYR A 17 -0.50 -4.10 -4.57
CA TYR A 17 -1.87 -3.73 -4.91
C TYR A 17 -1.92 -2.80 -6.11
N THR A 18 -2.80 -3.18 -7.03
CA THR A 18 -3.13 -2.46 -8.25
C THR A 18 -4.60 -2.07 -8.21
N MET A 19 -5.02 -1.13 -9.07
CA MET A 19 -6.43 -0.68 -9.09
C MET A 19 -7.41 -1.83 -9.34
N ASP A 20 -7.04 -2.82 -10.15
CA ASP A 20 -7.83 -4.02 -10.38
C ASP A 20 -7.96 -4.90 -9.12
N ILE A 21 -6.88 -5.06 -8.34
CA ILE A 21 -6.92 -5.77 -7.05
C ILE A 21 -7.80 -5.00 -6.06
N LEU A 22 -7.63 -3.68 -5.97
CA LEU A 22 -8.39 -2.82 -5.07
C LEU A 22 -9.89 -2.83 -5.40
N PHE A 23 -10.25 -2.71 -6.68
CA PHE A 23 -11.64 -2.76 -7.11
C PHE A 23 -12.25 -4.14 -6.88
N ASN A 24 -11.50 -5.22 -7.12
CA ASN A 24 -11.96 -6.57 -6.77
C ASN A 24 -12.22 -6.70 -5.27
N LEU A 25 -11.34 -6.18 -4.41
CA LEU A 25 -11.54 -6.16 -2.96
C LEU A 25 -12.82 -5.39 -2.60
N VAL A 26 -13.03 -4.19 -3.13
CA VAL A 26 -14.25 -3.39 -2.89
C VAL A 26 -15.51 -4.15 -3.30
N GLU A 27 -15.51 -4.76 -4.48
CA GLU A 27 -16.64 -5.54 -4.98
C GLU A 27 -16.93 -6.78 -4.11
N ARG A 28 -15.89 -7.45 -3.62
CA ARG A 28 -16.03 -8.57 -2.68
C ARG A 28 -16.65 -8.13 -1.36
N LEU A 29 -16.15 -7.03 -0.78
CA LEU A 29 -16.71 -6.46 0.45
C LEU A 29 -18.18 -6.07 0.27
N ARG A 30 -18.54 -5.45 -0.86
CA ARG A 30 -19.94 -5.16 -1.19
C ARG A 30 -20.78 -6.43 -1.26
N ASN A 31 -20.31 -7.45 -1.98
CA ASN A 31 -21.04 -8.70 -2.16
C ASN A 31 -21.22 -9.49 -0.85
N GLN A 32 -20.34 -9.25 0.13
CA GLN A 32 -20.45 -9.80 1.48
C GLN A 32 -21.33 -8.94 2.41
N ASN A 33 -21.87 -7.81 1.93
CA ASN A 33 -22.55 -6.78 2.71
C ASN A 33 -21.70 -6.23 3.88
N GLU A 34 -20.37 -6.23 3.71
CA GLU A 34 -19.43 -5.66 4.70
C GLU A 34 -19.26 -4.15 4.53
N ILE A 35 -19.66 -3.60 3.38
CA ILE A 35 -19.74 -2.16 3.10
C ILE A 35 -21.06 -1.82 2.42
N GLU A 36 -21.52 -0.59 2.62
CA GLU A 36 -22.74 -0.09 1.98
C GLU A 36 -22.55 0.07 0.47
N SER A 37 -23.54 -0.34 -0.32
CA SER A 37 -23.50 -0.22 -1.77
C SER A 37 -23.35 1.23 -2.23
N ASP A 38 -23.97 2.17 -1.53
CA ASP A 38 -23.90 3.60 -1.84
C ASP A 38 -22.50 4.20 -1.56
N PHE A 39 -21.70 3.53 -0.73
CA PHE A 39 -20.32 3.92 -0.42
C PHE A 39 -19.31 3.41 -1.47
N VAL A 40 -19.67 2.42 -2.28
CA VAL A 40 -18.74 1.76 -3.21
C VAL A 40 -18.21 2.70 -4.28
N GLU A 41 -19.07 3.52 -4.88
CA GLU A 41 -18.66 4.42 -5.96
C GLU A 41 -17.82 5.59 -5.44
N ASP A 42 -18.13 6.12 -4.25
CA ASP A 42 -17.28 7.12 -3.58
C ASP A 42 -15.90 6.52 -3.25
N LEU A 43 -15.87 5.30 -2.71
CA LEU A 43 -14.63 4.61 -2.38
C LEU A 43 -13.77 4.37 -3.63
N LYS A 44 -14.35 3.93 -4.75
CA LYS A 44 -13.62 3.75 -6.01
C LYS A 44 -13.04 5.08 -6.53
N ALA A 45 -13.83 6.15 -6.54
CA ALA A 45 -13.37 7.48 -6.95
C ALA A 45 -12.23 8.01 -6.05
N ARG A 46 -12.31 7.74 -4.74
CA ARG A 46 -11.24 8.06 -3.78
C ARG A 46 -9.97 7.23 -4.04
N LEU A 47 -10.11 5.97 -4.41
CA LEU A 47 -8.97 5.11 -4.77
C LEU A 47 -8.31 5.55 -6.08
N GLU A 48 -9.09 6.02 -7.05
CA GLU A 48 -8.55 6.55 -8.32
C GLU A 48 -7.85 7.91 -8.15
N SER A 49 -8.36 8.75 -7.24
CA SER A 49 -7.77 10.06 -6.95
C SER A 49 -6.58 9.98 -5.98
N ALA A 50 -6.44 8.87 -5.24
CA ALA A 50 -5.24 8.57 -4.48
C ALA A 50 -4.08 8.32 -5.46
N GLU A 51 -3.18 9.30 -5.56
CA GLU A 51 -1.97 9.18 -6.38
C GLU A 51 -1.25 7.87 -6.03
N PRO A 52 -0.77 7.09 -7.03
CA PRO A 52 -0.31 5.74 -6.76
C PRO A 52 0.95 5.77 -5.90
N GLU A 53 0.77 5.52 -4.60
CA GLU A 53 1.84 5.17 -3.67
C GLU A 53 2.72 4.04 -4.25
N ARG A 54 2.19 3.28 -5.22
CA ARG A 54 2.88 2.26 -5.99
C ARG A 54 4.24 2.71 -6.55
N GLU A 55 4.38 3.90 -7.12
CA GLU A 55 5.69 4.32 -7.66
C GLU A 55 6.68 4.66 -6.54
N VAL A 56 6.19 5.17 -5.41
CA VAL A 56 6.98 5.37 -4.19
C VAL A 56 7.43 4.02 -3.63
N TRP A 57 6.50 3.07 -3.46
CA TRP A 57 6.77 1.71 -3.01
C TRP A 57 7.76 0.98 -3.93
N LYS A 58 7.56 1.06 -5.23
CA LYS A 58 8.45 0.49 -6.24
C LYS A 58 9.85 1.10 -6.18
N LYS A 59 9.97 2.41 -5.97
CA LYS A 59 11.26 3.08 -5.78
C LYS A 59 11.95 2.60 -4.52
N ILE A 60 11.23 2.47 -3.41
CA ILE A 60 11.74 1.94 -2.13
C ILE A 60 12.22 0.50 -2.30
N CYS A 61 11.39 -0.39 -2.86
CA CYS A 61 11.72 -1.79 -3.10
C CYS A 61 12.93 -1.93 -4.04
N LYS A 62 12.97 -1.17 -5.14
CA LYS A 62 14.13 -1.15 -6.05
C LYS A 62 15.39 -0.65 -5.36
N ASN A 63 15.30 0.39 -4.55
CA ASN A 63 16.45 0.90 -3.81
C ASN A 63 16.96 -0.14 -2.81
N PHE A 64 16.07 -0.86 -2.12
CA PHE A 64 16.45 -1.95 -1.23
C PHE A 64 17.16 -3.08 -1.97
N LEU A 65 16.58 -3.58 -3.06
CA LEU A 65 17.15 -4.66 -3.87
C LEU A 65 18.51 -4.28 -4.48
N ASN A 66 18.72 -3.01 -4.78
CA ASN A 66 19.99 -2.49 -5.29
C ASN A 66 20.97 -2.08 -4.18
N ARG A 67 20.64 -2.30 -2.89
CA ARG A 67 21.44 -1.88 -1.72
C ARG A 67 21.71 -0.36 -1.65
N ARG A 68 20.75 0.43 -2.13
CA ARG A 68 20.79 1.90 -2.17
C ARG A 68 19.91 2.57 -1.11
N LEU A 69 19.27 1.81 -0.22
CA LEU A 69 18.66 2.41 0.98
C LEU A 69 19.79 2.83 1.92
N THR A 70 20.04 4.15 1.98
CA THR A 70 21.03 4.74 2.89
C THR A 70 20.55 4.63 4.33
N ARG A 71 21.50 4.42 5.26
CA ARG A 71 21.36 4.09 6.69
C ARG A 71 20.61 5.10 7.58
N GLU A 72 19.69 5.88 7.04
CA GLU A 72 18.78 6.62 7.91
C GLU A 72 17.77 5.62 8.49
N PRO A 73 17.58 5.59 9.82
CA PRO A 73 16.54 4.75 10.41
C PRO A 73 15.22 5.17 9.77
N LEU A 74 14.60 4.23 9.05
CA LEU A 74 13.24 4.39 8.53
C LEU A 74 12.37 4.76 9.72
N LYS A 75 12.06 6.06 9.86
CA LYS A 75 11.18 6.54 10.92
C LYS A 75 9.86 5.80 10.75
N PHE A 76 9.53 5.00 11.75
CA PHE A 76 8.24 4.38 11.89
C PHE A 76 7.20 5.50 11.90
N ILE A 77 6.47 5.67 10.81
CA ILE A 77 5.13 6.28 10.90
C ILE A 77 4.25 5.13 11.37
N MET A 78 4.25 4.90 12.69
CA MET A 78 3.13 4.27 13.34
C MET A 78 2.00 5.29 13.18
N VAL A 79 1.07 5.03 12.28
CA VAL A 79 -0.24 5.68 12.36
C VAL A 79 -0.87 5.05 13.60
N GLU A 80 -0.80 5.76 14.72
CA GLU A 80 -1.49 5.37 15.95
C GLU A 80 -3.01 5.44 15.70
N ASP A 81 -3.72 4.45 16.24
CA ASP A 81 -5.17 4.24 16.12
C ASP A 81 -6.03 5.42 16.61
#